data_AF-A0A8B7K206-F1
#
_entry.id   AF-A0A8B7K206-F1
#
_cell.length_a   1.000
_cell.length_b   1.000
_cell.length_c   1.000
_cell.angle_alpha   90.00
_cell.angle_beta   90.00
_cell.angle_gamma   90.00
#
_symmetry.space_group_name_H-M   'P 1'
#
loop_
_entity.id
_entity.type
_entity.pdbx_description
1 polymer ?
#
loop_
_entity_poly.entity_id
_entity_poly.type
_entity_poly.pdbx_seq_one_letter_code
_entity_poly.pdbx_strand_id
1 'polypeptide(L)'
;VFKNLQLFMKNKDPGDDLFDRLNLALRAGNEKEEGETADTVGCCSLRVEHIKLYPKLDGQEHVVEFDFLGKDSIRYYNKVSVEKPVFKNLQLFMKNKDPGDDLFDRLNTSILNRHLQDLMNGLSAKVFRTYNASITLQEQLKALTNSEDNVAGKLLSYNRANRAVAILCNHQRSTPKTFEKSMQILQTKVTQIKL
;
A
#
# COMPACT_ATOMS: atom_id res chain seq x y z
N VAL A 1 6.27 -0.30 -7.45
CA VAL A 1 6.27 -1.76 -7.73
C VAL A 1 5.29 -2.12 -8.85
N PHE A 2 3.98 -1.86 -8.74
CA PHE A 2 3.06 -2.10 -9.87
C PHE A 2 3.30 -1.16 -11.09
N LYS A 3 3.87 0.06 -10.89
CA LYS A 3 4.37 0.96 -11.95
C LYS A 3 5.64 0.44 -12.60
N ASN A 4 6.47 -0.22 -11.80
CA ASN A 4 7.73 -0.77 -12.25
C ASN A 4 7.51 -2.12 -12.95
N LEU A 5 6.49 -2.89 -12.56
CA LEU A 5 5.93 -3.98 -13.36
C LEU A 5 5.37 -3.44 -14.69
N GLN A 6 4.76 -2.25 -14.68
CA GLN A 6 4.33 -1.58 -15.91
C GLN A 6 5.52 -1.13 -16.80
N LEU A 7 6.60 -0.60 -16.22
CA LEU A 7 7.86 -0.26 -16.92
C LEU A 7 8.59 -1.51 -17.45
N PHE A 8 8.63 -2.61 -16.70
CA PHE A 8 9.13 -3.90 -17.17
C PHE A 8 8.33 -4.41 -18.39
N MET A 9 7.08 -3.99 -18.54
CA MET A 9 6.17 -4.37 -19.63
C MET A 9 5.97 -3.30 -20.71
N LYS A 10 6.56 -2.11 -20.55
CA LYS A 10 6.49 -1.01 -21.53
C LYS A 10 7.89 -0.44 -21.76
N ASN A 11 8.55 -0.93 -22.80
CA ASN A 11 9.44 -0.08 -23.57
C ASN A 11 8.59 1.05 -24.20
N LYS A 12 8.62 2.25 -23.58
CA LYS A 12 8.56 3.61 -24.16
C LYS A 12 7.93 4.61 -23.17
N ASP A 13 8.75 5.56 -22.73
CA ASP A 13 8.46 6.83 -22.04
C ASP A 13 7.61 7.80 -22.88
N PRO A 14 7.25 9.03 -22.41
CA PRO A 14 7.37 9.66 -21.07
C PRO A 14 5.96 10.12 -20.55
N GLY A 15 5.67 10.51 -19.30
CA GLY A 15 6.26 11.52 -18.43
C GLY A 15 5.08 12.16 -17.64
N ASP A 16 5.33 12.50 -16.38
CA ASP A 16 4.51 13.32 -15.47
C ASP A 16 3.18 12.81 -14.85
N ASP A 17 2.35 11.99 -15.50
CA ASP A 17 1.09 11.54 -14.85
C ASP A 17 1.16 10.10 -14.26
N LEU A 18 2.31 9.48 -14.43
CA LEU A 18 2.52 8.06 -14.13
C LEU A 18 2.85 7.86 -12.62
N PHE A 19 3.40 8.87 -11.91
CA PHE A 19 3.93 8.71 -10.53
C PHE A 19 2.87 8.59 -9.45
N ASP A 20 1.68 9.16 -9.68
CA ASP A 20 0.63 9.24 -8.66
C ASP A 20 -0.19 7.95 -8.47
N ARG A 21 -0.23 7.05 -9.46
CA ARG A 21 -1.28 6.02 -9.49
C ARG A 21 -0.89 4.68 -8.89
N LEU A 22 0.29 4.58 -8.28
CA LEU A 22 0.86 3.32 -7.83
C LEU A 22 1.17 3.32 -6.33
N ASN A 23 0.07 3.45 -5.60
CA ASN A 23 -0.01 3.86 -4.21
C ASN A 23 -0.29 2.72 -3.22
N LEU A 24 0.01 1.47 -3.57
CA LEU A 24 -0.28 0.35 -2.65
C LEU A 24 0.82 0.14 -1.60
N ALA A 25 1.99 0.80 -1.75
CA ALA A 25 3.15 0.74 -0.85
C ALA A 25 3.49 -0.66 -0.29
N LEU A 26 3.23 -1.70 -1.10
CA LEU A 26 3.45 -3.09 -0.73
C LEU A 26 4.93 -3.35 -0.48
N ARG A 27 5.21 -4.25 0.46
CA ARG A 27 6.57 -4.77 0.66
C ARG A 27 6.92 -5.72 -0.48
N ALA A 28 8.21 -5.84 -0.79
CA ALA A 28 8.71 -6.69 -1.87
C ALA A 28 8.28 -8.16 -1.69
N GLY A 29 8.36 -8.68 -0.46
CA GLY A 29 7.99 -10.07 -0.13
C GLY A 29 9.06 -11.05 -0.62
N ASN A 30 9.98 -11.46 0.26
CA ASN A 30 10.89 -12.57 -0.04
C ASN A 30 10.13 -13.89 0.13
N GLU A 31 10.52 -14.89 -0.66
CA GLU A 31 10.13 -16.28 -0.43
C GLU A 31 10.56 -16.71 0.98
N LYS A 32 9.71 -17.49 1.64
CA LYS A 32 9.96 -18.06 2.97
C LYS A 32 9.84 -19.56 2.86
N GLU A 33 10.61 -20.28 3.68
CA GLU A 33 10.51 -21.73 3.77
C GLU A 33 9.15 -22.14 4.36
N GLU A 34 8.49 -23.08 3.67
CA GLU A 34 7.19 -23.61 4.08
C GLU A 34 7.29 -24.35 5.42
N GLY A 35 6.44 -23.99 6.38
CA GLY A 35 6.33 -24.68 7.66
C GLY A 35 7.10 -24.07 8.84
N GLU A 36 8.08 -23.19 8.60
CA GLU A 36 8.83 -22.54 9.70
C GLU A 36 8.29 -21.16 10.09
N THR A 37 7.59 -20.49 9.17
CA THR A 37 7.10 -19.12 9.39
C THR A 37 5.62 -19.00 9.07
N ALA A 38 4.95 -18.03 9.71
CA ALA A 38 3.56 -17.72 9.39
C ALA A 38 3.42 -17.38 7.89
N ASP A 39 2.45 -18.02 7.23
CA ASP A 39 2.14 -17.82 5.81
C ASP A 39 1.74 -16.35 5.58
N THR A 40 2.70 -15.58 5.11
CA THR A 40 2.61 -14.13 4.95
C THR A 40 3.32 -13.76 3.67
N VAL A 41 2.65 -12.98 2.83
CA VAL A 41 3.08 -12.70 1.47
C VAL A 41 3.37 -11.21 1.28
N GLY A 42 4.18 -10.91 0.27
CA GLY A 42 4.41 -9.56 -0.24
C GLY A 42 4.25 -9.54 -1.75
N CYS A 43 4.63 -8.42 -2.38
CA CYS A 43 4.31 -8.17 -3.78
C CYS A 43 4.82 -9.25 -4.76
N CYS A 44 6.03 -9.78 -4.56
CA CYS A 44 6.62 -10.81 -5.41
C CYS A 44 6.14 -12.22 -5.07
N SER A 45 5.66 -12.45 -3.84
CA SER A 45 5.17 -13.76 -3.37
C SER A 45 3.64 -13.84 -3.29
N LEU A 46 2.93 -12.98 -4.03
CA LEU A 46 1.48 -13.07 -4.14
C LEU A 46 1.11 -14.33 -4.92
N ARG A 47 0.25 -15.16 -4.34
CA ARG A 47 -0.49 -16.24 -5.02
C ARG A 47 -1.79 -15.76 -5.67
N VAL A 48 -2.35 -16.56 -6.57
CA VAL A 48 -3.60 -16.28 -7.30
C VAL A 48 -4.78 -16.04 -6.36
N GLU A 49 -4.88 -16.78 -5.25
CA GLU A 49 -5.96 -16.66 -4.26
C GLU A 49 -6.05 -15.29 -3.58
N HIS A 50 -4.95 -14.54 -3.54
CA HIS A 50 -4.87 -13.24 -2.84
C HIS A 50 -5.48 -12.08 -3.62
N ILE A 51 -5.85 -12.30 -4.89
CA ILE A 51 -6.42 -11.26 -5.74
C ILE A 51 -7.71 -11.72 -6.41
N LYS A 52 -8.66 -10.78 -6.55
CA LYS A 52 -9.86 -10.97 -7.38
C LYS A 52 -9.98 -9.82 -8.37
N LEU A 53 -10.30 -10.18 -9.61
CA LEU A 53 -10.39 -9.25 -10.72
C LEU A 53 -11.85 -8.99 -11.06
N TYR A 54 -12.27 -7.73 -10.97
CA TYR A 54 -13.60 -7.27 -11.31
C TYR A 54 -13.54 -6.32 -12.50
N PRO A 55 -14.10 -6.69 -13.67
CA PRO A 55 -14.16 -5.77 -14.80
C PRO A 55 -14.89 -4.47 -14.46
N LYS A 56 -15.91 -4.56 -13.61
CA LYS A 56 -16.62 -3.42 -13.03
C LYS A 56 -17.07 -3.73 -11.60
N LEU A 57 -16.83 -2.83 -10.66
CA LEU A 57 -17.26 -2.93 -9.26
C LEU A 57 -17.49 -1.53 -8.70
N ASP A 58 -18.60 -1.32 -7.98
CA ASP A 58 -18.92 -0.05 -7.30
C ASP A 58 -18.83 1.19 -8.21
N GLY A 59 -19.20 1.03 -9.49
CA GLY A 59 -19.14 2.09 -10.50
C GLY A 59 -17.76 2.32 -11.12
N GLN A 60 -16.72 1.65 -10.63
CA GLN A 60 -15.35 1.73 -11.15
C GLN A 60 -15.06 0.58 -12.13
N GLU A 61 -14.22 0.84 -13.12
CA GLU A 61 -13.77 -0.18 -14.07
C GLU A 61 -12.42 -0.77 -13.64
N HIS A 62 -12.15 -2.01 -14.06
CA HIS A 62 -10.88 -2.70 -13.89
C HIS A 62 -10.41 -2.71 -12.43
N VAL A 63 -11.26 -3.18 -11.53
CA VAL A 63 -10.99 -3.19 -10.09
C VAL A 63 -10.28 -4.48 -9.68
N VAL A 64 -9.17 -4.34 -8.95
CA VAL A 64 -8.43 -5.42 -8.32
C VAL A 64 -8.71 -5.36 -6.82
N GLU A 65 -9.30 -6.43 -6.30
CA GLU A 65 -9.42 -6.65 -4.85
C GLU A 65 -8.21 -7.45 -4.38
N PHE A 66 -7.51 -6.93 -3.38
CA PHE A 66 -6.42 -7.59 -2.68
C PHE A 66 -6.91 -8.04 -1.31
N ASP A 67 -6.63 -9.28 -0.94
CA ASP A 67 -6.91 -9.83 0.39
C ASP A 67 -5.87 -10.86 0.79
N PHE A 68 -4.93 -10.47 1.65
CA PHE A 68 -3.84 -11.37 2.10
C PHE A 68 -3.25 -10.95 3.44
N LEU A 69 -2.48 -11.84 4.05
CA LEU A 69 -1.72 -11.54 5.27
C LEU A 69 -0.30 -11.09 4.91
N GLY A 70 0.05 -9.86 5.31
CA GLY A 70 1.38 -9.30 5.10
C GLY A 70 2.30 -9.54 6.30
N LYS A 71 3.34 -8.70 6.42
CA LYS A 71 4.28 -8.71 7.55
C LYS A 71 3.53 -8.68 8.90
N ASP A 72 4.00 -9.48 9.86
CA ASP A 72 3.43 -9.61 11.20
C ASP A 72 1.96 -10.13 11.19
N SER A 73 1.58 -10.85 10.12
CA SER A 73 0.22 -11.37 9.87
C SER A 73 -0.87 -10.30 9.85
N ILE A 74 -0.51 -9.07 9.49
CA ILE A 74 -1.46 -7.97 9.34
C ILE A 74 -2.16 -8.12 7.99
N ARG A 75 -3.50 -8.23 8.02
CA ARG A 75 -4.32 -8.30 6.82
C ARG A 75 -4.18 -7.03 5.98
N TYR A 76 -3.88 -7.20 4.72
CA TYR A 76 -3.98 -6.18 3.69
C TYR A 76 -5.25 -6.45 2.89
N TYR A 77 -6.24 -5.56 3.04
CA TYR A 77 -7.47 -5.59 2.27
C TYR A 77 -7.63 -4.27 1.54
N ASN A 78 -7.73 -4.30 0.22
CA ASN A 78 -7.90 -3.09 -0.57
C ASN A 78 -8.59 -3.38 -1.91
N LYS A 79 -9.42 -2.45 -2.38
CA LYS A 79 -10.01 -2.47 -3.72
C LYS A 79 -9.46 -1.27 -4.48
N VAL A 80 -8.80 -1.51 -5.59
CA VAL A 80 -8.16 -0.45 -6.38
C VAL A 80 -8.52 -0.60 -7.85
N SER A 81 -9.01 0.49 -8.45
CA SER A 81 -9.13 0.57 -9.90
C SER A 81 -7.74 0.73 -10.51
N VAL A 82 -7.40 -0.12 -11.45
CA VAL A 82 -6.11 -0.11 -12.15
C VAL A 82 -6.31 0.20 -13.63
N GLU A 83 -5.23 0.55 -14.32
CA GLU A 83 -5.29 0.76 -15.75
C GLU A 83 -5.63 -0.55 -16.49
N LYS A 84 -6.40 -0.43 -17.57
CA LYS A 84 -6.80 -1.56 -18.43
C LYS A 84 -5.65 -2.50 -18.83
N PRO A 85 -4.43 -2.02 -19.21
CA PRO A 85 -3.31 -2.90 -19.50
C PRO A 85 -2.87 -3.74 -18.28
N VAL A 86 -2.84 -3.13 -17.08
CA VAL A 86 -2.48 -3.83 -15.84
C VAL A 86 -3.50 -4.92 -15.54
N PHE A 87 -4.79 -4.59 -15.64
CA PHE A 87 -5.87 -5.56 -15.41
C PHE A 87 -5.78 -6.76 -16.37
N LYS A 88 -5.58 -6.50 -17.67
CA LYS A 88 -5.39 -7.57 -18.67
C LYS A 88 -4.17 -8.43 -18.38
N ASN A 89 -3.06 -7.83 -17.95
CA ASN A 89 -1.85 -8.58 -17.61
C ASN A 89 -2.09 -9.47 -16.39
N LEU A 90 -2.81 -8.98 -15.37
CA LEU A 90 -3.19 -9.81 -14.21
C LEU A 90 -4.08 -10.99 -14.63
N GLN A 91 -5.04 -10.78 -15.53
CA GLN A 91 -5.84 -11.88 -16.08
C GLN A 91 -4.98 -12.94 -16.79
N LEU A 92 -3.95 -12.50 -17.52
CA LEU A 92 -3.01 -13.40 -18.19
C LEU A 92 -2.15 -14.18 -17.18
N PHE A 93 -1.69 -13.51 -16.11
CA PHE A 93 -0.88 -14.12 -15.06
C PHE A 93 -1.63 -15.16 -14.22
N MET A 94 -2.97 -15.05 -14.14
CA MET A 94 -3.82 -16.04 -13.45
C MET A 94 -4.26 -17.19 -14.36
N LYS A 95 -3.99 -17.14 -15.68
CA LYS A 95 -4.47 -18.15 -16.62
C LYS A 95 -3.73 -19.47 -16.44
N ASN A 96 -4.47 -20.57 -16.38
CA ASN A 96 -3.94 -21.94 -16.20
C ASN A 96 -3.14 -22.11 -14.89
N LYS A 97 -3.54 -21.41 -13.83
CA LYS A 97 -2.94 -21.50 -12.50
C LYS A 97 -4.01 -21.87 -11.48
N ASP A 98 -3.60 -22.67 -10.50
CA ASP A 98 -4.41 -23.00 -9.34
C ASP A 98 -4.37 -21.85 -8.31
N PRO A 99 -5.33 -21.77 -7.36
CA PRO A 99 -5.37 -20.69 -6.38
C PRO A 99 -4.09 -20.55 -5.54
N GLY A 100 -3.40 -21.66 -5.27
CA GLY A 100 -2.14 -21.70 -4.52
C GLY A 100 -0.89 -21.37 -5.34
N ASP A 101 -1.00 -21.21 -6.66
CA ASP A 101 0.16 -20.90 -7.49
C ASP A 101 0.57 -19.44 -7.38
N ASP A 102 1.86 -19.18 -7.54
CA ASP A 102 2.40 -17.82 -7.59
C ASP A 102 1.81 -17.02 -8.76
N LEU A 103 1.29 -15.84 -8.45
CA LEU A 103 0.79 -14.89 -9.44
C LEU A 103 1.93 -14.47 -10.38
N PHE A 104 3.13 -14.26 -9.84
CA PHE A 104 4.32 -13.87 -10.58
C PHE A 104 5.39 -14.96 -10.59
N ASP A 105 5.09 -16.08 -11.24
CA ASP A 105 5.95 -17.28 -11.38
C ASP A 105 7.35 -17.01 -11.97
N ARG A 106 7.54 -15.88 -12.64
CA ARG A 106 8.82 -15.49 -13.27
C ARG A 106 9.50 -14.30 -12.59
N LEU A 107 9.01 -13.86 -11.44
CA LEU A 107 9.51 -12.69 -10.73
C LEU A 107 9.78 -13.04 -9.28
N ASN A 108 11.01 -12.81 -8.82
CA ASN A 108 11.35 -12.82 -7.40
C ASN A 108 12.01 -11.48 -7.02
N THR A 109 12.24 -11.29 -5.72
CA THR A 109 12.79 -10.03 -5.19
C THR A 109 14.21 -9.75 -5.67
N SER A 110 15.01 -10.80 -5.91
CA SER A 110 16.36 -10.68 -6.46
C SER A 110 16.34 -10.13 -7.88
N ILE A 111 15.48 -10.67 -8.75
CA ILE A 111 15.30 -10.19 -10.14
C ILE A 111 14.80 -8.74 -10.13
N LEU A 112 13.80 -8.44 -9.29
CA LEU A 112 13.27 -7.10 -9.16
C LEU A 112 14.34 -6.10 -8.71
N ASN A 113 15.08 -6.40 -7.64
CA ASN A 113 16.08 -5.47 -7.12
C ASN A 113 17.27 -5.31 -8.06
N ARG A 114 17.69 -6.36 -8.78
CA ARG A 114 18.73 -6.24 -9.82
C ARG A 114 18.30 -5.24 -10.90
N HIS A 115 17.08 -5.39 -11.42
CA HIS A 115 16.56 -4.45 -12.41
C HIS A 115 16.46 -3.01 -11.87
N LEU A 116 16.05 -2.84 -10.61
CA LEU A 116 16.02 -1.52 -9.98
C LEU A 116 17.41 -0.91 -9.83
N GLN A 117 18.41 -1.71 -9.48
CA GLN A 117 19.80 -1.26 -9.35
C GLN A 117 20.38 -0.80 -10.70
N ASP A 118 20.01 -1.45 -11.79
CA ASP A 118 20.42 -1.07 -13.16
C ASP A 118 19.80 0.28 -13.58
N LEU A 119 18.59 0.58 -13.11
CA LEU A 119 17.94 1.87 -13.37
C LEU A 119 18.55 3.01 -12.55
N MET A 120 18.93 2.73 -11.30
CA MET A 120 19.58 3.69 -10.41
C MET A 120 20.41 2.97 -9.36
N ASN A 121 21.68 3.35 -9.22
CA ASN A 121 22.55 2.79 -8.21
C ASN A 121 21.98 3.01 -6.79
N GLY A 122 21.85 1.93 -6.03
CA GLY A 122 21.30 1.92 -4.67
C GLY A 122 19.77 1.79 -4.60
N LEU A 123 19.07 1.71 -5.74
CA LEU A 123 17.62 1.61 -5.76
C LEU A 123 17.16 0.17 -5.48
N SER A 124 16.24 0.04 -4.51
CA SER A 124 15.60 -1.23 -4.18
C SER A 124 14.11 -1.05 -3.90
N ALA A 125 13.36 -2.14 -3.85
CA ALA A 125 11.93 -2.09 -3.55
C ALA A 125 11.61 -1.42 -2.18
N LYS A 126 12.53 -1.49 -1.20
CA LYS A 126 12.40 -0.81 0.09
C LYS A 126 12.40 0.72 -0.07
N VAL A 127 13.23 1.24 -0.97
CA VAL A 127 13.39 2.69 -1.20
C VAL A 127 12.06 3.32 -1.62
N PHE A 128 11.24 2.61 -2.43
CA PHE A 128 9.92 3.10 -2.83
C PHE A 128 8.96 3.29 -1.64
N ARG A 129 8.97 2.41 -0.64
CA ARG A 129 8.12 2.59 0.56
C ARG A 129 8.55 3.82 1.36
N THR A 130 9.86 4.04 1.50
CA THR A 130 10.39 5.23 2.17
C THR A 130 10.05 6.49 1.40
N TYR A 131 10.29 6.51 0.09
CA TYR A 131 9.98 7.64 -0.79
C TYR A 131 8.49 8.00 -0.72
N ASN A 132 7.59 7.04 -0.92
CA ASN A 132 6.15 7.27 -0.89
C ASN A 132 5.69 7.79 0.49
N ALA A 133 6.22 7.23 1.58
CA ALA A 133 5.91 7.71 2.93
C ALA A 133 6.36 9.16 3.15
N SER A 134 7.59 9.50 2.73
CA SER A 134 8.16 10.82 2.88
C SER A 134 7.44 11.87 2.03
N ILE A 135 7.17 11.58 0.75
CA ILE A 135 6.50 12.55 -0.13
C ILE A 135 5.05 12.78 0.30
N THR A 136 4.32 11.72 0.67
CA THR A 136 2.95 11.86 1.21
C THR A 136 2.94 12.70 2.48
N LEU A 137 3.91 12.49 3.41
CA LEU A 137 3.98 13.32 4.61
C LEU A 137 4.20 14.79 4.25
N GLN A 138 5.14 15.07 3.36
CA GLN A 138 5.48 16.43 2.94
C GLN A 138 4.29 17.14 2.29
N GLU A 139 3.60 16.48 1.37
CA GLU A 139 2.42 17.02 0.67
C GLU A 139 1.26 17.23 1.64
N GLN A 140 0.98 16.27 2.52
CA GLN A 140 -0.09 16.39 3.51
C GLN A 140 0.19 17.49 4.52
N LEU A 141 1.45 17.65 4.96
CA LEU A 141 1.82 18.77 5.83
C LEU A 141 1.62 20.11 5.12
N LYS A 142 2.01 20.21 3.85
CA LYS A 142 1.82 21.42 3.03
C LYS A 142 0.34 21.75 2.84
N ALA A 143 -0.51 20.74 2.67
CA ALA A 143 -1.95 20.91 2.44
C ALA A 143 -2.75 21.18 3.72
N LEU A 144 -2.37 20.57 4.85
CA LEU A 144 -3.17 20.57 6.09
C LEU A 144 -2.69 21.58 7.14
N THR A 145 -1.45 22.07 7.06
CA THR A 145 -0.89 22.97 8.09
C THR A 145 -1.23 24.42 7.75
N ASN A 146 -1.88 25.11 8.67
CA ASN A 146 -2.07 26.56 8.60
C ASN A 146 -1.01 27.28 9.45
N SER A 147 -0.41 28.36 8.93
CA SER A 147 0.59 29.16 9.66
C SER A 147 0.01 29.82 10.91
N GLU A 148 -1.27 30.20 10.86
CA GLU A 148 -1.96 30.94 11.92
C GLU A 148 -2.44 30.03 13.06
N ASP A 149 -2.38 28.71 12.88
CA ASP A 149 -2.77 27.78 13.93
C ASP A 149 -1.81 27.85 15.13
N ASN A 150 -2.39 27.77 16.33
CA ASN A 150 -1.64 27.55 17.54
C ASN A 150 -0.95 26.17 17.54
N VAL A 151 -0.09 25.92 18.53
CA VAL A 151 0.69 24.67 18.62
C VAL A 151 -0.22 23.43 18.60
N ALA A 152 -1.39 23.48 19.25
CA ALA A 152 -2.33 22.36 19.28
C ALA A 152 -2.97 22.10 17.91
N GLY A 153 -3.32 23.15 17.15
CA GLY A 153 -3.82 23.05 15.78
C GLY A 153 -2.78 22.45 14.83
N LYS A 154 -1.54 22.93 14.91
CA LYS A 154 -0.42 22.37 14.12
C LYS A 154 -0.14 20.91 14.45
N LEU A 155 -0.22 20.52 15.73
CA LEU A 155 -0.10 19.12 16.14
C LEU A 155 -1.23 18.24 15.57
N LEU A 156 -2.46 18.77 15.49
CA LEU A 156 -3.58 18.07 14.87
C LEU A 156 -3.33 17.86 13.37
N SER A 157 -2.87 18.88 12.64
CA SER A 157 -2.52 18.76 11.22
C SER A 157 -1.37 17.76 11.00
N TYR A 158 -0.34 17.79 11.85
CA TYR A 158 0.74 16.78 11.82
C TYR A 158 0.21 15.36 12.02
N ASN A 159 -0.65 15.16 13.03
CA ASN A 159 -1.24 13.83 13.30
C ASN A 159 -2.12 13.34 12.15
N ARG A 160 -2.85 14.23 11.47
CA ARG A 160 -3.64 13.91 10.27
C ARG A 160 -2.73 13.51 9.10
N ALA A 161 -1.67 14.27 8.84
CA ALA A 161 -0.69 13.96 7.80
C ALA A 161 -0.01 12.61 8.07
N ASN A 162 0.44 12.38 9.31
CA ASN A 162 1.06 11.11 9.71
C ASN A 162 0.07 9.93 9.63
N ARG A 163 -1.22 10.16 9.93
CA ARG A 163 -2.26 9.13 9.75
C ARG A 163 -2.42 8.73 8.28
N ALA A 164 -2.35 9.67 7.33
CA ALA A 164 -2.40 9.34 5.91
C ALA A 164 -1.23 8.44 5.49
N VAL A 165 -0.02 8.71 5.99
CA VAL A 165 1.16 7.85 5.77
C VAL A 165 0.98 6.47 6.39
N ALA A 166 0.42 6.38 7.59
CA ALA A 166 0.14 5.10 8.24
C ALA A 166 -0.86 4.25 7.45
N ILE A 167 -1.92 4.87 6.91
CA ILE A 167 -2.89 4.22 6.02
C ILE A 167 -2.20 3.72 4.75
N LEU A 168 -1.41 4.57 4.08
CA LEU A 168 -0.65 4.21 2.89
C LEU A 168 0.26 2.99 3.13
N CYS A 169 0.97 2.96 4.27
CA CYS A 169 1.89 1.88 4.61
C CYS A 169 1.21 0.62 5.19
N ASN A 170 -0.12 0.61 5.29
CA ASN A 170 -0.92 -0.40 5.99
C ASN A 170 -0.44 -0.65 7.43
N HIS A 171 -0.06 0.40 8.16
CA HIS A 171 0.27 0.32 9.58
C HIS A 171 -1.02 0.34 10.39
N GLN A 172 -1.43 -0.85 10.86
CA GLN A 172 -2.64 -1.05 11.64
C GLN A 172 -2.31 -1.29 13.11
N ARG A 173 -3.24 -0.90 13.99
CA ARG A 173 -3.18 -1.19 15.42
C ARG A 173 -4.54 -1.67 15.88
N SER A 174 -4.57 -2.76 16.63
CA SER A 174 -5.79 -3.22 17.29
C SER A 174 -6.27 -2.18 18.31
N THR A 175 -7.58 -1.95 18.36
CA THR A 175 -8.19 -1.05 19.34
C THR A 175 -7.83 -1.50 20.76
N PRO A 176 -7.19 -0.65 21.58
CA PRO A 176 -6.89 -1.00 22.96
C PRO A 176 -8.16 -1.36 23.74
N LYS A 177 -8.07 -2.33 24.66
CA LYS A 177 -9.22 -2.77 25.49
C LYS A 177 -9.86 -1.63 26.29
N THR A 178 -9.12 -0.55 26.55
CA THR A 178 -9.56 0.62 27.32
C THR A 178 -10.08 1.79 26.47
N PHE A 179 -10.07 1.65 25.14
CA PHE A 179 -10.34 2.76 24.21
C PHE A 179 -11.70 3.43 24.45
N GLU A 180 -12.75 2.64 24.60
CA GLU A 180 -14.11 3.15 24.78
C GLU A 180 -14.24 3.96 26.09
N LYS A 181 -13.69 3.44 27.19
CA LYS A 181 -13.65 4.15 28.48
C LYS A 181 -12.89 5.47 28.37
N SER A 182 -11.73 5.48 27.70
CA SER A 182 -10.96 6.71 27.48
C SER A 182 -11.71 7.73 26.63
N MET A 183 -12.44 7.29 25.61
CA MET A 183 -13.23 8.19 24.75
C MET A 183 -14.41 8.81 25.51
N GLN A 184 -15.11 8.02 26.33
CA GLN A 184 -16.19 8.52 27.19
C GLN A 184 -15.69 9.60 28.16
N ILE A 185 -14.55 9.37 28.83
CA ILE A 185 -13.95 10.36 29.74
C ILE A 185 -13.60 11.66 29.02
N LEU A 186 -13.03 11.57 27.82
CA LEU A 186 -12.70 12.75 27.00
C LEU A 186 -13.96 13.52 26.62
N GLN A 187 -15.02 12.81 26.21
CA GLN A 187 -16.26 13.43 25.78
C GLN A 187 -16.98 14.14 26.93
N THR A 188 -17.01 13.54 28.12
CA THR A 188 -17.53 14.20 29.33
C THR A 188 -16.78 15.49 29.65
N LYS A 189 -15.43 15.47 29.59
CA LYS A 189 -14.62 16.68 29.82
C LYS A 189 -14.89 17.77 28.77
N VAL A 190 -15.07 17.40 27.51
CA VAL A 190 -15.42 18.36 26.44
C VAL A 190 -16.77 19.00 26.70
N THR A 191 -17.79 18.22 27.10
CA THR A 191 -19.11 18.75 27.44
C THR A 191 -19.05 19.71 28.63
N GLN A 192 -18.26 19.40 29.65
CA GLN A 192 -18.08 20.27 30.83
C GLN A 192 -17.43 21.61 30.51
N ILE A 193 -16.53 21.67 29.53
CA ILE A 193 -15.86 22.92 29.11
C ILE A 193 -16.77 23.79 28.22
N LYS A 194 -17.80 23.19 27.60
CA LYS A 194 -18.75 23.89 26.72
C LYS A 194 -19.95 24.49 27.46
N LEU A 195 -20.13 24.16 28.74
CA LEU A 195 -21.09 24.77 29.65
C LEU A 195 -20.48 26.02 30.29
#